data_AF-A0AAV7DA29-F1
#
_entry.id   AF-A0AAV7DA29-F1
#
_cell.length_a   1.000
_cell.length_b   1.000
_cell.length_c   1.000
_cell.angle_alpha   90.00
_cell.angle_beta   90.00
_cell.angle_gamma   90.00
#
_symmetry.space_group_name_H-M   'P 1'
#
loop_
_entity.id
_entity.type
_entity.pdbx_description
1 polymer ?
#
loop_
_entity_poly.entity_id
_entity_poly.type
_entity_poly.pdbx_seq_one_letter_code
_entity_poly.pdbx_strand_id
1 'polypeptide(L)'
;MSYRMSPSIFARHSSEIDWCEVNYLHSEYVAEYYNTFTNIAFLLVGPLMIYLLHPYACRRSLHVHLVWIMFIMIGLFSMYYHMTLSFFGQLLDEISILWVICLGYSIWLPQPYFPWFIKGRNKFGAAIFAIAVISTLMSFVKPTINAYVLNSITFHILYLLVKEIRKHIFICLAVAHINTVFAYFDAQYEIPQCTLELQYWPLRSLKFGLPYLIITKTKVSKKTC
;
A
#
# COMPACT_ATOMS: atom_id res chain seq x y z
N MET A 1 36.54 3.88 -38.23
CA MET A 1 36.21 3.49 -36.84
C MET A 1 35.34 4.61 -36.26
N SER A 2 34.02 4.45 -36.33
CA SER A 2 33.08 5.46 -35.81
C SER A 2 33.02 5.31 -34.30
N TYR A 3 33.53 6.29 -33.56
CA TYR A 3 33.28 6.41 -32.13
C TYR A 3 31.78 6.69 -31.96
N ARG A 4 30.97 5.65 -31.69
CA ARG A 4 29.63 5.83 -31.15
C ARG A 4 29.80 6.57 -29.82
N MET A 5 29.58 7.88 -29.81
CA MET A 5 29.31 8.59 -28.57
C MET A 5 28.17 7.85 -27.87
N SER A 6 28.37 7.50 -26.60
CA SER A 6 27.27 7.09 -25.74
C SER A 6 26.17 8.15 -25.85
N PRO A 7 24.90 7.76 -26.11
CA PRO A 7 23.81 8.71 -26.16
C PRO A 7 23.83 9.60 -24.90
N SER A 8 23.56 10.89 -25.06
CA SER A 8 23.38 11.79 -23.91
C SER A 8 22.32 11.20 -22.98
N ILE A 9 22.48 11.34 -21.66
CA ILE A 9 21.49 10.87 -20.67
C ILE A 9 20.11 11.51 -20.88
N PHE A 10 20.06 12.66 -21.54
CA PHE A 10 18.84 13.40 -21.88
C PHE A 10 18.31 13.06 -23.28
N ALA A 11 19.02 12.26 -24.08
CA ALA A 11 18.58 11.90 -25.41
C ALA A 11 17.29 11.08 -25.33
N ARG A 12 16.37 11.30 -26.28
CA ARG A 12 15.18 10.45 -26.41
C ARG A 12 15.60 9.02 -26.73
N HIS A 13 14.85 8.04 -26.22
CA HIS A 13 15.18 6.61 -26.35
C HIS A 13 16.59 6.24 -25.87
N SER A 14 17.07 6.92 -24.83
CA SER A 14 18.32 6.54 -24.16
C SER A 14 18.11 5.60 -22.98
N SER A 15 16.86 5.39 -22.53
CA SER A 15 16.55 4.40 -21.49
C SER A 15 16.85 2.98 -21.99
N GLU A 16 17.28 2.12 -21.07
CA GLU A 16 17.48 0.69 -21.35
C GLU A 16 16.15 -0.07 -21.36
N ILE A 17 15.13 0.48 -20.69
CA ILE A 17 13.80 -0.09 -20.56
C ILE A 17 12.87 0.58 -21.56
N ASP A 18 12.13 -0.26 -22.28
CA ASP A 18 11.05 0.09 -23.20
C ASP A 18 9.84 -0.76 -22.80
N TRP A 19 8.67 -0.16 -22.62
CA TRP A 19 7.50 -0.91 -22.15
C TRP A 19 6.71 -1.48 -23.34
N CYS A 20 5.57 -2.11 -23.03
CA CYS A 20 4.77 -2.81 -24.04
C CYS A 20 4.02 -1.86 -24.99
N GLU A 21 3.89 -0.57 -24.65
CA GLU A 21 3.16 0.39 -25.49
C GLU A 21 3.97 0.71 -26.76
N VAL A 22 3.29 0.77 -27.91
CA VAL A 22 3.96 1.07 -29.19
C VAL A 22 4.38 2.54 -29.25
N ASN A 23 5.68 2.76 -29.43
CA ASN A 23 6.29 4.08 -29.48
C ASN A 23 5.79 4.95 -30.65
N TYR A 24 5.43 6.19 -30.35
CA TYR A 24 4.96 7.25 -31.26
C TYR A 24 3.71 6.90 -32.08
N LEU A 25 2.90 5.92 -31.65
CA LEU A 25 1.71 5.49 -32.38
C LEU A 25 0.65 6.61 -32.51
N HIS A 26 0.49 7.44 -31.48
CA HIS A 26 -0.55 8.46 -31.41
C HIS A 26 -0.03 9.90 -31.50
N SER A 27 1.29 10.12 -31.40
CA SER A 27 1.92 11.44 -31.48
C SER A 27 3.39 11.31 -31.86
N GLU A 28 3.91 12.24 -32.67
CA GLU A 28 5.34 12.34 -32.99
C GLU A 28 6.19 12.89 -31.83
N TYR A 29 5.55 13.46 -30.80
CA TYR A 29 6.22 14.12 -29.68
C TYR A 29 6.24 13.28 -28.40
N VAL A 30 5.33 12.32 -28.27
CA VAL A 30 5.13 11.50 -27.07
C VAL A 30 5.40 10.05 -27.45
N ALA A 31 6.44 9.45 -26.88
CA ALA A 31 6.81 8.06 -27.18
C ALA A 31 5.69 7.09 -26.77
N GLU A 32 5.34 7.01 -25.48
CA GLU A 32 4.26 6.14 -25.00
C GLU A 32 3.07 7.00 -24.55
N TYR A 33 2.06 7.14 -25.42
CA TYR A 33 0.95 8.07 -25.25
C TYR A 33 0.09 7.76 -24.02
N TYR A 34 -0.41 6.53 -23.89
CA TYR A 34 -1.26 6.12 -22.78
C TYR A 34 -0.48 6.10 -21.47
N ASN A 35 0.74 5.58 -21.44
CA ASN A 35 1.59 5.62 -20.25
C ASN A 35 1.90 7.06 -19.83
N THR A 36 2.05 8.00 -20.77
CA THR A 36 2.21 9.42 -20.43
C THR A 36 0.92 10.01 -19.85
N PHE A 37 -0.22 9.91 -20.54
CA PHE A 37 -1.42 10.65 -20.14
C PHE A 37 -2.17 10.04 -18.95
N THR A 38 -2.03 8.74 -18.69
CA THR A 38 -2.60 8.11 -17.48
C THR A 38 -1.98 8.67 -16.19
N ASN A 39 -0.74 9.17 -16.25
CA ASN A 39 -0.06 9.79 -15.12
C ASN A 39 -0.66 11.15 -14.68
N ILE A 40 -1.54 11.77 -15.47
CA ILE A 40 -2.29 12.98 -15.06
C ILE A 40 -3.10 12.72 -13.78
N ALA A 41 -3.54 11.46 -13.54
CA ALA A 41 -4.26 11.09 -12.33
C ALA A 41 -3.48 11.46 -11.05
N PHE A 42 -2.15 11.35 -11.05
CA PHE A 42 -1.31 11.71 -9.91
C PHE A 42 -1.36 13.22 -9.61
N LEU A 43 -1.46 14.05 -10.65
CA LEU A 43 -1.58 15.52 -10.54
C LEU A 43 -2.93 15.95 -9.95
N LEU A 44 -3.96 15.12 -10.10
CA LEU A 44 -5.30 15.36 -9.55
C LEU A 44 -5.43 14.79 -8.13
N VAL A 45 -4.99 13.55 -7.93
CA VAL A 45 -5.08 12.84 -6.66
C VAL A 45 -4.18 13.47 -5.60
N GLY A 46 -2.98 13.93 -5.95
CA GLY A 46 -2.06 14.56 -5.00
C GLY A 46 -2.68 15.76 -4.25
N PRO A 47 -3.13 16.82 -4.93
CA PRO A 47 -3.78 17.96 -4.30
C PRO A 47 -5.07 17.59 -3.56
N LEU A 48 -5.88 16.68 -4.12
CA LEU A 48 -7.09 16.18 -3.46
C LEU A 48 -6.74 15.54 -2.11
N MET A 49 -5.70 14.71 -2.06
CA MET A 49 -5.28 14.04 -0.83
C MET A 49 -4.62 15.00 0.18
N ILE A 50 -3.91 16.03 -0.28
CA ILE A 50 -3.43 17.13 0.58
C ILE A 50 -4.63 17.79 1.27
N TYR A 51 -5.69 18.11 0.51
CA TYR A 51 -6.91 18.69 1.07
C TYR A 51 -7.61 17.76 2.06
N LEU A 52 -7.91 16.52 1.64
CA LEU A 52 -8.67 15.56 2.45
C LEU A 52 -7.92 15.14 3.73
N LEU A 53 -6.60 15.02 3.68
CA LEU A 53 -5.78 14.62 4.82
C LEU A 53 -5.27 15.79 5.66
N HIS A 54 -5.61 17.04 5.32
CA HIS A 54 -5.16 18.21 6.09
C HIS A 54 -5.51 18.12 7.59
N PRO A 55 -6.74 17.74 8.00
CA PRO A 55 -7.07 17.60 9.42
C PRO A 55 -6.23 16.53 10.13
N TYR A 56 -5.97 15.41 9.45
CA TYR A 56 -5.09 14.36 9.96
C TYR A 56 -3.64 14.84 10.09
N ALA A 57 -3.13 15.53 9.07
CA ALA A 57 -1.77 16.09 9.05
C ALA A 57 -1.55 17.08 10.21
N CYS A 58 -2.51 17.95 10.49
CA CYS A 58 -2.45 18.89 11.62
C CYS A 58 -2.36 18.19 12.98
N ARG A 59 -3.03 17.04 13.14
CA ARG A 59 -2.99 16.27 14.40
C ARG A 59 -1.77 15.37 14.52
N ARG A 60 -1.28 14.84 13.40
CA ARG A 60 -0.26 13.79 13.39
C ARG A 60 1.13 14.30 13.02
N SER A 61 1.24 15.01 11.91
CA SER A 61 2.48 15.58 11.36
C SER A 61 2.18 16.26 10.02
N LEU A 62 2.60 17.52 9.84
CA LEU A 62 2.47 18.21 8.55
C LEU A 62 3.33 17.59 7.44
N HIS A 63 4.33 16.77 7.79
CA HIS A 63 5.14 16.02 6.82
C HIS A 63 4.31 15.07 5.95
N VAL A 64 3.07 14.74 6.34
CA VAL A 64 2.13 13.98 5.50
C VAL A 64 1.89 14.68 4.16
N HIS A 65 1.86 16.02 4.13
CA HIS A 65 1.71 16.77 2.87
C HIS A 65 2.90 16.58 1.93
N LEU A 66 4.11 16.40 2.46
CA LEU A 66 5.30 16.14 1.65
C LEU A 66 5.19 14.84 0.85
N VAL A 67 4.51 13.81 1.40
CA VAL A 67 4.27 12.56 0.67
C VAL A 67 3.43 12.82 -0.57
N TRP A 68 2.35 13.60 -0.43
CA TRP A 68 1.46 13.89 -1.55
C TRP A 68 2.02 14.91 -2.54
N ILE A 69 2.86 15.84 -2.09
CA ILE A 69 3.65 16.68 -2.99
C ILE A 69 4.60 15.81 -3.82
N MET A 70 5.30 14.86 -3.19
CA MET A 70 6.17 13.94 -3.91
C MET A 70 5.40 12.97 -4.80
N PHE A 71 4.16 12.62 -4.45
CA PHE A 71 3.26 11.85 -5.32
C PHE A 71 2.91 12.59 -6.62
N ILE A 72 2.77 13.91 -6.58
CA ILE A 72 2.63 14.75 -7.79
C ILE A 72 3.92 14.70 -8.62
N MET A 73 5.09 14.75 -7.97
CA MET A 73 6.38 14.65 -8.65
C MET A 73 6.57 13.30 -9.36
N ILE A 74 6.09 12.19 -8.79
CA ILE A 74 6.04 10.88 -9.49
C ILE A 74 5.27 11.04 -10.80
N GLY A 75 4.07 11.60 -10.76
CA GLY A 75 3.28 11.82 -11.98
C GLY A 75 4.03 12.65 -13.03
N LEU A 76 4.64 13.77 -12.63
CA LEU A 76 5.38 14.64 -13.54
C LEU A 76 6.61 13.95 -14.15
N PHE A 77 7.37 13.19 -13.36
CA PHE A 77 8.57 12.52 -13.84
C PHE A 77 8.26 11.27 -14.65
N SER A 78 7.22 10.52 -14.28
CA SER A 78 6.72 9.40 -15.07
C SER A 78 6.15 9.88 -16.41
N MET A 79 5.42 11.01 -16.44
CA MET A 79 5.02 11.67 -17.69
C MET A 79 6.24 12.04 -18.56
N TYR A 80 7.25 12.66 -17.96
CA TYR A 80 8.47 13.04 -18.68
C TYR A 80 9.23 11.83 -19.20
N TYR A 81 9.32 10.76 -18.41
CA TYR A 81 9.92 9.50 -18.81
C TYR A 81 9.18 8.88 -20.00
N HIS A 82 7.89 8.59 -19.87
CA HIS A 82 7.11 7.94 -20.94
C HIS A 82 6.95 8.81 -22.19
N MET A 83 7.03 10.13 -22.06
CA MET A 83 7.05 11.04 -23.20
C MET A 83 8.37 10.95 -24.00
N THR A 84 9.51 10.73 -23.31
CA THR A 84 10.85 10.86 -23.91
C THR A 84 11.61 9.55 -24.07
N LEU A 85 11.29 8.53 -23.27
CA LEU A 85 12.10 7.34 -23.00
C LEU A 85 13.58 7.68 -22.82
N SER A 86 13.85 8.75 -22.07
CA SER A 86 15.21 9.17 -21.74
C SER A 86 15.68 8.48 -20.47
N PHE A 87 16.96 8.15 -20.41
CA PHE A 87 17.60 7.59 -19.22
C PHE A 87 17.48 8.55 -18.02
N PHE A 88 17.63 9.85 -18.23
CA PHE A 88 17.41 10.86 -17.19
C PHE A 88 15.97 10.84 -16.69
N GLY A 89 14.99 10.72 -17.59
CA GLY A 89 13.58 10.57 -17.20
C GLY A 89 13.33 9.32 -16.38
N GLN A 90 13.90 8.18 -16.79
CA GLN A 90 13.82 6.93 -16.04
C GLN A 90 14.36 7.12 -14.61
N LEU A 91 15.53 7.76 -14.48
CA LEU A 91 16.17 8.00 -13.20
C LEU A 91 15.31 8.91 -12.30
N LEU A 92 14.72 9.98 -12.85
CA LEU A 92 13.82 10.87 -12.10
C LEU A 92 12.57 10.13 -11.60
N ASP A 93 11.94 9.34 -12.47
CA ASP A 93 10.74 8.57 -12.13
C ASP A 93 11.04 7.60 -10.99
N GLU A 94 12.04 6.73 -11.15
CA GLU A 94 12.39 5.74 -10.14
C GLU A 94 12.89 6.37 -8.82
N ILE A 95 13.65 7.47 -8.85
CA ILE A 95 14.08 8.18 -7.64
C ILE A 95 12.87 8.76 -6.92
N SER A 96 11.92 9.39 -7.62
CA SER A 96 10.76 9.98 -6.96
C SER A 96 9.90 8.95 -6.23
N ILE A 97 9.76 7.74 -6.80
CA ILE A 97 9.09 6.60 -6.15
C ILE A 97 9.83 6.19 -4.87
N LEU A 98 11.16 6.04 -4.94
CA LEU A 98 11.99 5.73 -3.76
C LEU A 98 11.76 6.75 -2.64
N TRP A 99 11.78 8.05 -2.96
CA TRP A 99 11.60 9.12 -1.97
C TRP A 99 10.21 9.13 -1.34
N VAL A 100 9.14 8.90 -2.12
CA VAL A 100 7.78 8.76 -1.58
C VAL A 100 7.69 7.58 -0.61
N ILE A 101 8.26 6.43 -0.96
CA ILE A 101 8.26 5.24 -0.10
C ILE A 101 9.06 5.49 1.16
N CYS A 102 10.25 6.10 1.07
CA CYS A 102 11.06 6.45 2.23
C CYS A 102 10.36 7.46 3.15
N LEU A 103 9.72 8.50 2.60
CA LEU A 103 8.92 9.44 3.39
C LEU A 103 7.77 8.73 4.09
N GLY A 104 7.00 7.92 3.36
CA GLY A 104 5.89 7.17 3.92
C GLY A 104 6.33 6.21 5.01
N TYR A 105 7.42 5.47 4.80
CA TYR A 105 8.02 4.58 5.78
C TYR A 105 8.45 5.35 7.05
N SER A 106 9.08 6.51 6.89
CA SER A 106 9.50 7.36 8.02
C SER A 106 8.33 7.91 8.86
N ILE A 107 7.17 8.16 8.23
CA ILE A 107 5.99 8.77 8.86
C ILE A 107 5.07 7.72 9.48
N TRP A 108 4.81 6.63 8.76
CA TRP A 108 3.76 5.67 9.08
C TRP A 108 4.25 4.35 9.68
N LEU A 109 5.54 4.02 9.63
CA LEU A 109 6.02 2.83 10.33
C LEU A 109 5.73 2.97 11.84
N PRO A 110 5.04 1.99 12.45
CA PRO A 110 4.80 1.99 13.89
C PRO A 110 6.11 1.85 14.67
N GLN A 111 6.24 2.60 15.77
CA GLN A 111 7.46 2.61 16.59
C GLN A 111 7.90 1.22 17.12
N PRO A 112 7.00 0.28 17.46
CA PRO A 112 7.41 -1.07 17.87
C PRO A 112 8.21 -1.85 16.82
N TYR A 113 8.15 -1.44 15.54
CA TYR A 113 8.90 -2.05 14.45
C TYR A 113 10.22 -1.34 14.15
N PHE A 114 10.59 -0.30 14.90
CA PHE A 114 11.88 0.36 14.71
C PHE A 114 13.03 -0.57 15.13
N PRO A 115 14.22 -0.46 14.50
CA PRO A 115 15.41 -1.14 14.99
C PRO A 115 15.67 -0.79 16.45
N TRP A 116 16.09 -1.76 17.27
CA TRP A 116 16.20 -1.59 18.73
C TRP A 116 17.11 -0.42 19.16
N PHE A 117 18.08 -0.05 18.31
CA PHE A 117 19.02 1.04 18.53
C PHE A 117 18.46 2.43 18.16
N ILE A 118 17.38 2.51 17.37
CA ILE A 118 16.76 3.78 16.96
C ILE A 118 15.56 4.06 17.86
N LYS A 119 15.75 4.95 18.82
CA LYS A 119 14.67 5.44 19.69
C LYS A 119 14.15 6.76 19.17
N GLY A 120 12.87 6.77 18.76
CA GLY A 120 12.14 7.97 18.38
C GLY A 120 12.09 8.25 16.88
N ARG A 121 10.99 8.89 16.47
CA ARG A 121 10.65 9.09 15.05
C ARG A 121 11.62 10.02 14.31
N ASN A 122 12.16 11.04 14.98
CA ASN A 122 13.07 11.98 14.33
C ASN A 122 14.39 11.31 13.93
N LYS A 123 14.97 10.49 14.81
CA LYS A 123 16.20 9.73 14.52
C LYS A 123 15.94 8.68 13.43
N PHE A 124 14.78 8.02 13.48
CA PHE A 124 14.37 7.09 12.44
C PHE A 124 14.23 7.78 11.09
N GLY A 125 13.51 8.91 11.04
CA GLY A 125 13.36 9.71 9.83
C GLY A 125 14.70 10.21 9.28
N ALA A 126 15.62 10.67 10.13
CA ALA A 126 16.96 11.06 9.70
C ALA A 126 17.76 9.89 9.10
N ALA A 127 17.67 8.69 9.70
CA ALA A 127 18.32 7.50 9.16
C ALA A 127 17.74 7.11 7.79
N ILE A 128 16.41 7.09 7.64
CA ILE A 128 15.75 6.79 6.37
C ILE A 128 16.07 7.85 5.31
N PHE A 129 16.12 9.13 5.69
CA PHE A 129 16.53 10.21 4.80
C PHE A 129 17.97 10.02 4.31
N ALA A 130 18.91 9.70 5.22
CA ALA A 130 20.29 9.41 4.85
C ALA A 130 20.39 8.23 3.87
N ILE A 131 19.63 7.15 4.11
CA ILE A 131 19.55 5.99 3.20
C ILE A 131 19.00 6.42 1.83
N ALA A 132 17.95 7.23 1.78
CA ALA A 132 17.37 7.72 0.52
C ALA A 132 18.36 8.57 -0.28
N VAL A 133 19.11 9.47 0.39
CA VAL A 133 20.16 10.28 -0.23
C VAL A 133 21.30 9.40 -0.76
N ILE A 134 21.81 8.46 0.05
CA ILE A 134 22.87 7.55 -0.38
C ILE A 134 22.41 6.72 -1.58
N SER A 135 21.21 6.15 -1.52
CA SER A 135 20.64 5.37 -2.63
C SER A 135 20.51 6.23 -3.89
N THR A 136 20.05 7.47 -3.77
CA THR A 136 19.94 8.41 -4.89
C THR A 136 21.29 8.69 -5.55
N LEU A 137 22.33 8.94 -4.74
CA LEU A 137 23.69 9.14 -5.26
C LEU A 137 24.23 7.89 -5.95
N MET A 138 23.96 6.71 -5.38
CA MET A 138 24.36 5.43 -5.95
C MET A 138 23.65 5.11 -7.28
N SER A 139 22.44 5.61 -7.49
CA SER A 139 21.71 5.43 -8.75
C SER A 139 22.41 6.07 -9.96
N PHE A 140 23.21 7.13 -9.75
CA PHE A 140 24.04 7.72 -10.82
C PHE A 140 25.28 6.87 -11.15
N VAL A 141 25.71 5.99 -10.24
CA VAL A 141 26.84 5.07 -10.47
C VAL A 141 26.36 3.77 -11.08
N LYS A 142 25.31 3.17 -10.51
CA LYS A 142 24.72 1.92 -10.97
C LYS A 142 23.20 1.97 -10.76
N PRO A 143 22.42 2.34 -11.79
CA PRO A 143 20.96 2.53 -11.69
C PRO A 143 20.23 1.31 -11.14
N THR A 144 20.69 0.09 -11.44
CA THR A 144 20.10 -1.15 -10.93
C THR A 144 20.05 -1.23 -9.41
N ILE A 145 20.89 -0.48 -8.68
CA ILE A 145 20.85 -0.40 -7.22
C ILE A 145 19.50 0.12 -6.74
N ASN A 146 18.93 1.09 -7.45
CA ASN A 146 17.65 1.69 -7.09
C ASN A 146 16.53 0.64 -7.07
N ALA A 147 16.47 -0.18 -8.12
CA ALA A 147 15.52 -1.28 -8.20
C ALA A 147 15.66 -2.29 -7.04
N TYR A 148 16.89 -2.65 -6.63
CA TYR A 148 17.10 -3.55 -5.49
C TYR A 148 16.64 -2.93 -4.16
N VAL A 149 16.96 -1.66 -3.92
CA VAL A 149 16.54 -0.94 -2.71
C VAL A 149 15.01 -0.85 -2.65
N LEU A 150 14.39 -0.45 -3.76
CA LEU A 150 12.95 -0.34 -3.89
C LEU A 150 12.23 -1.68 -3.62
N ASN A 151 12.70 -2.77 -4.22
CA ASN A 151 12.14 -4.09 -4.01
C ASN A 151 12.31 -4.56 -2.56
N SER A 152 13.48 -4.34 -1.95
CA SER A 152 13.75 -4.71 -0.56
C SER A 152 12.80 -4.02 0.42
N ILE A 153 12.61 -2.71 0.28
CA ILE A 153 11.68 -1.94 1.12
C ILE A 153 10.24 -2.42 0.90
N THR A 154 9.85 -2.66 -0.36
CA THR A 154 8.52 -3.15 -0.72
C THR A 154 8.21 -4.49 -0.06
N PHE A 155 9.09 -5.48 -0.15
CA PHE A 155 8.89 -6.78 0.51
C PHE A 155 8.77 -6.65 2.03
N HIS A 156 9.56 -5.77 2.64
CA HIS A 156 9.50 -5.54 4.07
C HIS A 156 8.15 -4.90 4.48
N ILE A 157 7.70 -3.87 3.76
CA ILE A 157 6.39 -3.24 4.01
C ILE A 157 5.26 -4.25 3.82
N LEU A 158 5.29 -5.07 2.76
CA LEU A 158 4.30 -6.10 2.51
C LEU A 158 4.23 -7.12 3.64
N TYR A 159 5.38 -7.60 4.13
CA TYR A 159 5.44 -8.50 5.28
C TYR A 159 4.78 -7.90 6.52
N LEU A 160 5.06 -6.63 6.83
CA LEU A 160 4.46 -5.93 7.97
C LEU A 160 2.94 -5.76 7.79
N LEU A 161 2.49 -5.39 6.60
CA LEU A 161 1.07 -5.23 6.27
C LEU A 161 0.32 -6.56 6.45
N VAL A 162 0.84 -7.66 5.89
CA VAL A 162 0.26 -9.00 6.04
C VAL A 162 0.17 -9.39 7.51
N LYS A 163 1.22 -9.11 8.30
CA LYS A 163 1.24 -9.37 9.73
C LYS A 163 0.17 -8.59 10.48
N GLU A 164 -0.03 -7.30 10.18
CA GLU A 164 -1.06 -6.47 10.82
C GLU A 164 -2.48 -6.89 10.41
N ILE A 165 -2.73 -7.11 9.12
CA ILE A 165 -4.03 -7.59 8.62
C ILE A 165 -4.39 -8.92 9.29
N ARG A 166 -3.44 -9.84 9.39
CA ARG A 166 -3.67 -11.15 10.03
C ARG A 166 -4.08 -11.01 11.49
N LYS A 167 -3.51 -10.06 12.24
CA LYS A 167 -3.95 -9.78 13.63
C LYS A 167 -5.42 -9.33 13.68
N HIS A 168 -5.84 -8.45 12.77
CA HIS A 168 -7.20 -7.92 12.75
C HIS A 168 -8.22 -8.99 12.34
N ILE A 169 -7.87 -9.86 11.39
CA ILE A 169 -8.70 -11.02 11.03
C ILE A 169 -8.97 -11.89 12.26
N PHE A 170 -7.95 -12.21 13.06
CA PHE A 170 -8.14 -13.00 14.28
C PHE A 170 -9.03 -12.29 15.31
N ILE A 171 -8.92 -10.97 15.46
CA ILE A 171 -9.80 -10.19 16.33
C ILE A 171 -11.26 -10.26 15.85
N CYS A 172 -11.52 -10.02 14.56
CA CYS A 172 -12.87 -10.09 14.00
C CYS A 172 -13.49 -11.49 14.17
N LEU A 173 -12.70 -12.54 13.93
CA LEU A 173 -13.14 -13.92 14.15
C LEU A 173 -13.47 -14.16 15.63
N ALA A 174 -12.63 -13.72 16.56
CA ALA A 174 -12.88 -13.86 17.99
C ALA A 174 -14.15 -13.14 18.43
N VAL A 175 -14.35 -11.90 17.97
CA VAL A 175 -15.57 -11.11 18.24
C VAL A 175 -16.81 -11.82 17.71
N ALA A 176 -16.77 -12.36 16.49
CA ALA A 176 -17.89 -13.12 15.94
C ALA A 176 -18.25 -14.35 16.80
N HIS A 177 -17.25 -15.09 17.28
CA HIS A 177 -17.48 -16.24 18.17
C HIS A 177 -18.06 -15.82 19.53
N ILE A 178 -17.52 -14.77 20.14
CA ILE A 178 -18.00 -14.25 21.43
C ILE A 178 -19.45 -13.79 21.31
N ASN A 179 -19.79 -13.03 20.27
CA ASN A 179 -21.16 -12.56 20.02
C ASN A 179 -22.14 -13.73 19.88
N THR A 180 -21.78 -14.79 19.16
CA THR A 180 -22.66 -15.97 19.03
C THR A 180 -22.85 -16.71 20.35
N VAL A 181 -21.83 -16.77 21.21
CA VAL A 181 -21.95 -17.32 22.57
C VAL A 181 -22.87 -16.47 23.45
N PHE A 182 -22.75 -15.15 23.40
CA PHE A 182 -23.66 -14.25 24.11
C PHE A 182 -25.11 -14.42 23.64
N ALA A 183 -25.34 -14.44 22.32
CA ALA A 183 -26.65 -14.66 21.74
C ALA A 183 -27.24 -16.04 22.12
N TYR A 184 -26.39 -17.05 22.31
CA TYR A 184 -26.83 -18.38 22.74
C TYR A 184 -27.37 -18.35 24.17
N PHE A 185 -26.63 -17.73 25.10
CA PHE A 185 -27.07 -17.60 26.48
C PHE A 185 -28.33 -16.72 26.57
N ASP A 186 -28.34 -15.58 25.90
CA ASP A 186 -29.51 -14.69 25.82
C ASP A 186 -30.76 -15.46 25.36
N ALA A 187 -30.66 -16.20 24.25
CA ALA A 187 -31.77 -17.00 23.74
C ALA A 187 -32.17 -18.14 24.70
N GLN A 188 -31.24 -18.72 25.47
CA GLN A 188 -31.61 -19.72 26.49
C GLN A 188 -32.45 -19.14 27.62
N TYR A 189 -32.19 -17.89 28.03
CA TYR A 189 -32.92 -17.23 29.11
C TYR A 189 -34.24 -16.62 28.63
N GLU A 190 -34.23 -15.95 27.47
CA GLU A 190 -35.39 -15.19 26.96
C GLU A 190 -36.39 -16.06 26.18
N ILE A 191 -35.93 -17.12 25.50
CA ILE A 191 -36.80 -18.01 24.69
C ILE A 191 -36.60 -19.51 25.01
N PRO A 192 -36.83 -19.94 26.27
CA PRO A 192 -36.60 -21.33 26.70
C PRO A 192 -37.50 -22.37 26.01
N GLN A 193 -38.59 -21.91 25.38
CA GLN A 193 -39.45 -22.73 24.52
C GLN A 193 -38.80 -23.15 23.22
N CYS A 194 -37.71 -22.50 22.77
CA CYS A 194 -37.01 -22.85 21.55
C CYS A 194 -35.81 -23.77 21.82
N THR A 195 -35.51 -24.67 20.89
CA THR A 195 -34.26 -25.45 20.90
C THR A 195 -33.26 -24.82 19.96
N LEU A 196 -32.08 -24.52 20.48
CA LEU A 196 -30.99 -23.81 19.80
C LEU A 196 -29.92 -24.80 19.35
N GLU A 197 -29.48 -24.70 18.10
CA GLU A 197 -28.33 -25.44 17.58
C GLU A 197 -27.27 -24.46 17.07
N LEU A 198 -26.00 -24.74 17.41
CA LEU A 198 -24.85 -23.97 16.93
C LEU A 198 -24.32 -24.59 15.64
N GLN A 199 -24.34 -23.82 14.55
CA GLN A 199 -23.81 -24.26 13.25
C GLN A 199 -22.71 -23.32 12.76
N TYR A 200 -21.95 -23.77 11.76
CA TYR A 200 -20.78 -23.09 11.22
C TYR A 200 -20.90 -22.90 9.71
N TRP A 201 -20.69 -21.68 9.22
CA TRP A 201 -20.74 -21.32 7.79
C TRP A 201 -19.37 -20.87 7.27
N PRO A 202 -18.95 -21.19 6.03
CA PRO A 202 -19.61 -22.06 5.05
C PRO A 202 -19.34 -23.55 5.28
N LEU A 203 -18.31 -23.88 6.06
CA LEU A 203 -17.95 -25.23 6.42
C LEU A 203 -18.54 -25.55 7.80
N ARG A 204 -19.17 -26.73 7.93
CA ARG A 204 -19.68 -27.27 9.22
C ARG A 204 -18.55 -27.71 10.16
N SER A 205 -17.49 -26.90 10.28
CA SER A 205 -16.31 -27.19 11.10
C SER A 205 -15.96 -25.99 11.96
N LEU A 206 -15.80 -26.26 13.26
CA LEU A 206 -15.37 -25.30 14.29
C LEU A 206 -14.07 -24.56 13.92
N LYS A 207 -13.17 -25.19 13.15
CA LYS A 207 -11.86 -24.60 12.84
C LYS A 207 -11.90 -23.50 11.78
N PHE A 208 -12.90 -23.50 10.89
CA PHE A 208 -12.89 -22.66 9.69
C PHE A 208 -14.23 -22.00 9.36
N GLY A 209 -15.31 -22.29 10.09
CA GLY A 209 -16.60 -21.65 9.89
C GLY A 209 -16.89 -20.58 10.94
N LEU A 210 -17.72 -19.61 10.57
CA LEU A 210 -18.28 -18.62 11.48
C LEU A 210 -19.49 -19.22 12.22
N PRO A 211 -19.52 -19.17 13.56
CA PRO A 211 -20.61 -19.73 14.35
C PRO A 211 -21.85 -18.86 14.23
N TYR A 212 -23.01 -19.49 14.03
CA TYR A 212 -24.32 -18.83 14.05
C TYR A 212 -25.37 -19.75 14.68
N LEU A 213 -26.46 -19.15 15.17
CA LEU A 213 -27.54 -19.86 15.85
C LEU A 213 -28.68 -20.17 14.88
N ILE A 214 -29.18 -21.40 14.97
CA ILE A 214 -30.42 -21.81 14.29
C ILE A 214 -31.41 -22.30 15.34
N ILE A 215 -32.67 -21.89 15.18
CA ILE A 215 -33.80 -22.39 15.96
C ILE A 215 -34.35 -23.62 15.23
N THR A 216 -34.32 -24.79 15.87
CA THR A 216 -34.68 -26.06 15.21
C THR A 216 -36.08 -26.55 15.57
N LYS A 217 -36.55 -26.36 16.82
CA LYS A 217 -37.92 -26.71 17.26
C LYS A 217 -38.43 -25.77 18.33
N THR A 218 -39.75 -25.50 18.29
CA THR A 218 -40.53 -24.92 19.39
C THR A 218 -41.11 -26.04 20.26
N LYS A 219 -40.83 -26.05 21.55
CA LYS A 219 -41.46 -26.90 22.57
C LYS A 219 -42.92 -26.47 22.68
N VAL A 220 -43.81 -27.15 21.98
CA VAL A 220 -45.25 -26.99 22.18
C VAL A 220 -45.60 -27.58 23.54
N SER A 221 -45.97 -26.71 24.49
CA SER A 221 -46.59 -27.12 25.75
C SER A 221 -47.94 -27.76 25.44
N LYS A 222 -48.01 -29.10 25.41
CA LYS A 222 -49.30 -29.80 25.50
C LYS A 222 -49.91 -29.47 26.87
N LYS A 223 -50.87 -28.53 26.90
CA LYS A 223 -51.79 -28.44 28.04
C LYS A 223 -52.63 -29.71 28.04
N THR A 224 -52.36 -30.63 28.95
CA THR A 224 -53.33 -31.64 29.35
C THR A 224 -54.43 -30.94 30.13
N CYS A 225 -55.61 -30.82 29.51
CA CYS A 225 -56.85 -30.56 30.23
C CYS A 225 -57.22 -31.78 31.08
#